data_AF-A0A1L3SYE6-F1
#
_entry.id   AF-A0A1L3SYE6-F1
#
_cell.length_a   1.000
_cell.length_b   1.000
_cell.length_c   1.000
_cell.angle_alpha   90.00
_cell.angle_beta   90.00
_cell.angle_gamma   90.00
#
_symmetry.space_group_name_H-M   'P 1'
#
loop_
_entity.id
_entity.type
_entity.pdbx_description
1 polymer ?
#
loop_
_entity_poly.entity_id
_entity_poly.type
_entity_poly.pdbx_seq_one_letter_code
_entity_poly.pdbx_strand_id
1 'polypeptide(L)'
;MLIAFLLMIFAFVEVGNSIFTGDHVEAALSAISLLVIGFAVVETAKFIAEEEIMRKRELRSSTESRRSITKFITIIVIAASLEALVMVFKATRDGIEYAVYPAFLFIASMLALVALGTYQWLSSRIDSSSDERMDHGDL
;
A
#
# COMPACT_ATOMS: atom_id res chain seq x y z
N MET A 1 0.11 -15.50 -3.90
CA MET A 1 1.15 -15.38 -4.95
C MET A 1 0.66 -15.79 -6.33
N LEU A 2 0.02 -16.96 -6.51
CA LEU A 2 -0.50 -17.39 -7.81
C LEU A 2 -1.48 -16.37 -8.45
N ILE A 3 -2.39 -15.81 -7.65
CA ILE A 3 -3.34 -14.77 -8.13
C ILE A 3 -2.61 -13.53 -8.66
N ALA A 4 -1.60 -13.02 -7.97
CA ALA A 4 -0.84 -11.86 -8.44
C ALA A 4 -0.10 -12.14 -9.75
N PHE A 5 0.44 -13.35 -9.90
CA PHE A 5 1.09 -13.77 -11.14
C PHE A 5 0.09 -13.84 -12.30
N LEU A 6 -1.12 -14.35 -12.06
CA LEU A 6 -2.21 -14.32 -13.04
C LEU A 6 -2.60 -12.90 -13.45
N LEU A 7 -2.77 -11.99 -12.48
CA LEU A 7 -3.08 -10.58 -12.77
C LEU A 7 -2.00 -9.91 -13.62
N MET A 8 -0.73 -10.21 -13.33
CA MET A 8 0.39 -9.69 -14.10
C MET A 8 0.39 -10.24 -15.54
N ILE A 9 0.11 -11.54 -15.73
CA ILE A 9 -0.07 -12.12 -17.07
C ILE A 9 -1.23 -11.44 -17.80
N PHE A 10 -2.38 -11.25 -17.14
CA PHE A 10 -3.52 -10.56 -17.75
C PHE A 10 -3.17 -9.13 -18.17
N ALA A 11 -2.40 -8.39 -17.37
CA ALA A 11 -1.93 -7.06 -17.75
C ALA A 11 -1.11 -7.09 -19.05
N PHE A 12 -0.22 -8.07 -19.22
CA PHE A 12 0.56 -8.22 -20.45
C PHE A 12 -0.30 -8.64 -21.65
N VAL A 13 -1.27 -9.53 -21.44
CA VAL A 13 -2.21 -9.96 -22.50
C VAL A 13 -3.09 -8.80 -22.96
N GLU A 14 -3.57 -7.97 -22.04
CA GLU A 14 -4.35 -6.75 -22.32
C GLU A 14 -3.59 -5.81 -23.27
N VAL A 15 -2.33 -5.51 -22.94
CA VAL A 15 -1.46 -4.65 -23.75
C VAL A 15 -1.16 -5.29 -25.11
N GLY A 16 -0.90 -6.60 -25.15
CA GLY A 16 -0.64 -7.32 -26.40
C GLY A 16 -1.84 -7.30 -27.35
N ASN A 17 -3.05 -7.51 -26.83
CA ASN A 17 -4.28 -7.44 -27.62
C ASN A 17 -4.57 -6.02 -28.12
N SER A 18 -4.23 -5.01 -27.33
CA SER A 18 -4.44 -3.60 -27.69
C SER A 18 -3.69 -3.15 -28.95
N ILE A 19 -2.53 -3.75 -29.24
CA ILE A 19 -1.78 -3.49 -30.48
C ILE A 19 -2.64 -3.80 -31.72
N PHE A 20 -3.54 -4.78 -31.62
CA PHE A 20 -4.43 -5.18 -32.72
C PHE A 20 -5.77 -4.43 -32.73
N THR A 21 -6.25 -3.96 -31.58
CA THR A 21 -7.57 -3.29 -31.45
C THR A 21 -7.50 -1.76 -31.54
N GLY A 22 -6.33 -1.14 -31.35
CA GLY A 22 -6.11 0.29 -31.53
C GLY A 22 -6.41 1.18 -30.32
N ASP A 23 -6.94 0.64 -29.22
CA ASP A 23 -7.15 1.40 -27.97
C ASP A 23 -5.97 1.22 -27.00
N HIS A 24 -4.90 1.96 -27.26
CA HIS A 24 -3.64 1.84 -26.53
C HIS A 24 -3.67 2.47 -25.14
N VAL A 25 -4.45 3.54 -24.96
CA VAL A 25 -4.48 4.29 -23.70
C VAL A 25 -5.33 3.57 -22.67
N GLU A 26 -6.50 3.04 -23.05
CA GLU A 26 -7.36 2.33 -22.11
C GLU A 26 -6.69 1.03 -21.64
N ALA A 27 -6.13 0.27 -22.57
CA ALA A 27 -5.38 -0.94 -22.26
C ALA A 27 -4.17 -0.66 -21.36
N ALA A 28 -3.44 0.44 -21.58
CA ALA A 28 -2.33 0.83 -20.70
C ALA A 28 -2.82 1.14 -19.28
N LEU A 29 -3.88 1.91 -19.12
CA LEU A 29 -4.44 2.24 -17.80
C LEU A 29 -5.01 0.99 -17.09
N SER A 30 -5.63 0.07 -17.82
CA SER A 30 -6.12 -1.21 -17.29
C SER A 30 -4.98 -2.15 -16.90
N ALA A 31 -3.93 -2.24 -17.71
CA ALA A 31 -2.73 -2.98 -17.36
C ALA A 31 -2.06 -2.41 -16.11
N ILE A 32 -1.95 -1.08 -15.99
CA ILE A 32 -1.39 -0.44 -14.79
C ILE A 32 -2.23 -0.78 -13.55
N SER A 33 -3.56 -0.71 -13.62
CA SER A 33 -4.44 -1.11 -12.50
C SER A 33 -4.22 -2.57 -12.10
N LEU A 34 -4.18 -3.50 -13.07
CA LEU A 34 -3.88 -4.91 -12.81
C LEU A 34 -2.49 -5.12 -12.18
N LEU A 35 -1.49 -4.35 -12.61
CA LEU A 35 -0.15 -4.38 -12.03
C LEU A 35 -0.12 -3.84 -10.60
N VAL A 36 -0.84 -2.74 -10.30
CA VAL A 36 -0.94 -2.18 -8.95
C VAL A 36 -1.60 -3.19 -8.01
N ILE A 37 -2.71 -3.80 -8.42
CA ILE A 37 -3.39 -4.84 -7.64
C ILE A 37 -2.48 -6.05 -7.44
N GLY A 38 -1.82 -6.53 -8.50
CA GLY A 38 -0.89 -7.65 -8.43
C GLY A 38 0.27 -7.37 -7.47
N PHE A 39 0.86 -6.18 -7.56
CA PHE A 39 1.94 -5.74 -6.67
C PHE A 39 1.49 -5.69 -5.20
N ALA A 40 0.32 -5.10 -4.93
CA ALA A 40 -0.24 -5.03 -3.57
C ALA A 40 -0.45 -6.42 -2.95
N VAL A 41 -0.91 -7.40 -3.75
CA VAL A 41 -1.07 -8.79 -3.32
C VAL A 41 0.27 -9.45 -3.02
N VAL A 42 1.31 -9.19 -3.82
CA VAL A 42 2.66 -9.73 -3.57
C VAL A 42 3.25 -9.16 -2.28
N GLU A 43 3.20 -7.84 -2.11
CA GLU A 43 3.71 -7.17 -0.90
C GLU A 43 2.97 -7.64 0.36
N THR A 44 1.65 -7.79 0.28
CA THR A 44 0.85 -8.35 1.38
C THR A 44 1.23 -9.80 1.68
N ALA A 45 1.43 -10.63 0.65
CA ALA A 45 1.82 -12.02 0.85
C ALA A 45 3.22 -12.15 1.48
N LYS A 46 4.19 -11.35 1.01
CA LYS A 46 5.55 -11.28 1.61
C LYS A 46 5.47 -10.84 3.06
N PHE A 47 4.70 -9.79 3.34
CA PHE A 47 4.49 -9.29 4.70
C PHE A 47 3.93 -10.38 5.62
N ILE A 48 2.89 -11.10 5.20
CA ILE A 48 2.30 -12.19 5.99
C ILE A 48 3.31 -13.31 6.21
N ALA A 49 4.08 -13.69 5.18
CA ALA A 49 5.11 -14.72 5.30
C ALA A 49 6.21 -14.31 6.28
N GLU A 50 6.69 -13.06 6.23
CA GLU A 50 7.64 -12.51 7.19
C GLU A 50 7.06 -12.51 8.61
N GLU A 51 5.82 -12.06 8.81
CA GLU A 51 5.16 -12.06 10.11
C GLU A 51 4.96 -13.46 10.68
N GLU A 52 4.63 -14.45 9.85
CA GLU A 52 4.52 -15.84 10.28
C GLU A 52 5.86 -16.44 10.70
N ILE A 53 6.95 -16.08 10.02
CA ILE A 53 8.30 -16.48 10.43
C ILE A 53 8.67 -15.84 11.77
N MET A 54 8.40 -14.55 11.95
CA MET A 54 8.70 -13.82 13.19
C MET A 54 7.86 -14.30 14.39
N ARG A 55 6.61 -14.72 14.15
CA ARG A 55 5.71 -15.28 15.18
C ARG A 55 6.27 -16.52 15.87
N LYS A 56 7.30 -17.18 15.33
CA LYS A 56 7.97 -18.33 15.95
C LYS A 56 8.91 -17.97 17.12
N ARG A 57 9.13 -16.68 17.43
CA ARG A 57 9.80 -16.25 18.67
C ARG A 57 8.74 -15.95 19.75
N GLU A 58 8.91 -16.55 20.92
CA GLU A 58 7.86 -16.66 21.95
C GLU A 58 7.51 -15.38 22.74
N LEU A 59 8.11 -14.22 22.45
CA LEU A 59 7.77 -12.95 23.12
C LEU A 59 7.96 -11.78 22.15
N ARG A 60 6.88 -11.31 21.50
CA ARG A 60 6.92 -10.04 20.74
C ARG A 60 7.01 -8.88 21.71
N SER A 61 7.95 -7.98 21.48
CA SER A 61 7.90 -6.68 22.15
C SER A 61 6.73 -5.86 21.62
N SER A 62 6.19 -4.96 22.44
CA SER A 62 5.15 -4.01 22.02
C SER A 62 5.61 -3.18 20.81
N THR A 63 6.90 -2.85 20.74
CA THR A 63 7.56 -2.14 19.65
C THR A 63 7.56 -2.93 18.34
N GLU A 64 7.85 -4.24 18.37
CA GLU A 64 7.81 -5.11 17.18
C GLU A 64 6.40 -5.23 16.61
N SER A 65 5.39 -5.32 17.47
CA SER A 65 3.98 -5.39 17.05
C SER A 65 3.53 -4.09 16.36
N ARG A 66 3.91 -2.93 16.92
CA ARG A 66 3.63 -1.61 16.34
C ARG A 66 4.31 -1.41 14.98
N ARG A 67 5.59 -1.82 14.85
CA ARG A 67 6.32 -1.74 13.58
C ARG A 67 5.66 -2.56 12.48
N SER A 68 5.18 -3.76 12.83
CA SER A 68 4.47 -4.63 11.90
C SER A 68 3.15 -4.03 11.41
N ILE A 69 2.32 -3.53 12.33
CA ILE A 69 1.06 -2.85 11.99
C ILE A 69 1.33 -1.65 11.08
N THR A 70 2.34 -0.86 11.40
CA THR A 70 2.76 0.29 10.59
C THR A 70 3.15 -0.13 9.18
N LYS A 71 3.96 -1.19 9.03
CA LYS A 71 4.35 -1.75 7.72
C LYS A 71 3.12 -2.20 6.92
N PHE A 72 2.18 -2.89 7.56
CA PHE A 72 0.95 -3.35 6.92
C PHE A 72 0.08 -2.19 6.42
N ILE A 73 -0.20 -1.20 7.27
CA ILE A 73 -0.99 -0.03 6.90
C ILE A 73 -0.29 0.76 5.78
N THR A 74 1.03 0.88 5.83
CA THR A 74 1.82 1.55 4.78
C THR A 74 1.59 0.90 3.40
N ILE A 75 1.62 -0.44 3.32
CA ILE A 75 1.38 -1.18 2.07
C ILE A 75 -0.02 -0.86 1.52
N ILE A 76 -1.04 -0.88 2.38
CA ILE A 76 -2.43 -0.58 2.00
C ILE A 76 -2.57 0.85 1.49
N VAL A 77 -2.01 1.83 2.21
CA VAL A 77 -2.10 3.25 1.86
C VAL A 77 -1.42 3.54 0.53
N ILE A 78 -0.24 2.95 0.28
CA ILE A 78 0.45 3.08 -1.01
C ILE A 78 -0.41 2.50 -2.14
N ALA A 79 -0.95 1.29 -1.95
CA ALA A 79 -1.79 0.63 -2.95
C ALA A 79 -3.06 1.45 -3.26
N ALA A 80 -3.78 1.92 -2.24
CA ALA A 80 -4.97 2.73 -2.40
C ALA A 80 -4.69 4.07 -3.09
N SER A 81 -3.55 4.71 -2.76
CA SER A 81 -3.13 5.97 -3.39
C SER A 81 -2.84 5.80 -4.89
N LEU A 82 -2.15 4.72 -5.25
CA LEU A 82 -1.85 4.40 -6.65
C LEU A 82 -3.12 4.04 -7.43
N GLU A 83 -4.01 3.24 -6.84
CA GLU A 83 -5.27 2.84 -7.48
C GLU A 83 -6.18 4.05 -7.72
N ALA A 84 -6.30 4.94 -6.72
CA ALA A 84 -7.08 6.16 -6.85
C ALA A 84 -6.55 7.06 -7.98
N LEU A 85 -5.23 7.19 -8.12
CA LEU A 85 -4.61 7.99 -9.18
C LEU A 85 -4.87 7.40 -10.56
N VAL A 86 -4.75 6.08 -10.73
CA VAL A 86 -5.11 5.40 -11.99
C VAL A 86 -6.58 5.60 -12.32
N MET A 87 -7.44 5.53 -11.30
CA MET A 87 -8.88 5.75 -11.46
C MET A 87 -9.21 7.20 -11.86
N VAL A 88 -8.47 8.20 -11.38
CA VAL A 88 -8.57 9.59 -11.85
C VAL A 88 -8.28 9.66 -13.35
N PHE A 89 -7.17 9.07 -13.80
CA PHE A 89 -6.80 9.07 -15.21
C PHE A 89 -7.85 8.38 -16.09
N LYS A 90 -8.41 7.25 -15.63
CA LYS A 90 -9.52 6.57 -16.34
C LYS A 90 -10.76 7.45 -16.41
N ALA A 91 -11.23 7.95 -15.27
CA ALA A 91 -12.47 8.72 -15.18
C ALA A 91 -12.42 10.03 -15.98
N THR A 92 -11.29 10.75 -15.96
CA THR A 92 -11.14 12.02 -16.71
C THR A 92 -11.24 11.85 -18.22
N ARG A 93 -11.11 10.62 -18.76
CA ARG A 93 -11.33 10.36 -20.20
C ARG A 93 -12.80 10.38 -20.58
N ASP A 94 -13.68 9.95 -19.67
CA ASP A 94 -15.13 9.93 -19.90
C ASP A 94 -15.77 11.29 -19.59
N GLY A 95 -15.10 12.10 -18.76
CA GLY A 95 -15.56 13.43 -18.34
C GLY A 95 -14.96 13.85 -17.01
N ILE A 96 -14.74 15.16 -16.83
CA ILE A 96 -14.12 15.71 -15.60
C ILE A 96 -15.03 15.44 -14.39
N GLU A 97 -16.34 15.39 -14.59
CA GLU A 97 -17.34 15.09 -13.56
C GLU A 97 -17.14 13.70 -12.92
N TYR A 98 -16.58 12.73 -13.64
CA TYR A 98 -16.32 11.38 -13.11
C TYR A 98 -15.07 11.33 -12.23
N ALA A 99 -14.20 12.35 -12.28
CA ALA A 99 -12.98 12.42 -11.49
C ALA A 99 -13.23 12.71 -10.01
N VAL A 100 -14.46 13.07 -9.61
CA VAL A 100 -14.81 13.45 -8.24
C VAL A 100 -14.60 12.29 -7.27
N TYR A 101 -15.16 11.11 -7.55
CA TYR A 101 -15.01 9.95 -6.67
C TYR A 101 -13.54 9.48 -6.54
N PRO A 102 -12.79 9.32 -7.64
CA PRO A 102 -11.36 9.01 -7.57
C PRO A 102 -10.53 10.06 -6.80
N ALA A 103 -10.86 11.35 -6.96
CA ALA A 103 -10.18 12.42 -6.22
C ALA A 103 -10.43 12.32 -4.70
N PHE A 104 -11.67 12.03 -4.28
CA PHE A 104 -11.96 11.79 -2.86
C PHE A 104 -11.25 10.55 -2.31
N LEU A 105 -11.18 9.46 -3.09
CA LEU A 105 -10.38 8.29 -2.71
C LEU A 105 -8.90 8.62 -2.55
N PHE A 106 -8.35 9.44 -3.45
CA PHE A 106 -6.96 9.89 -3.37
C PHE A 106 -6.73 10.75 -2.11
N ILE A 107 -7.62 11.71 -1.83
CA ILE A 107 -7.58 12.53 -0.62
C ILE A 107 -7.66 11.66 0.64
N ALA A 108 -8.59 10.69 0.68
CA ALA A 108 -8.71 9.76 1.81
C ALA A 108 -7.42 8.96 2.03
N SER A 109 -6.77 8.54 0.95
CA SER A 109 -5.49 7.82 1.02
C SER A 109 -4.36 8.72 1.56
N MET A 110 -4.30 9.97 1.13
CA MET A 110 -3.35 10.96 1.66
C MET A 110 -3.62 11.26 3.15
N LEU A 111 -4.88 11.37 3.57
CA LEU A 111 -5.24 11.54 4.98
C LEU A 111 -4.82 10.33 5.81
N ALA A 112 -4.99 9.11 5.30
CA ALA A 112 -4.50 7.91 5.96
C ALA A 112 -2.97 7.91 6.08
N LEU A 113 -2.24 8.38 5.06
CA LEU A 113 -0.79 8.54 5.10
C LEU A 113 -0.36 9.55 6.18
N VAL A 114 -1.02 10.71 6.25
CA VAL A 114 -0.75 11.74 7.27
C VAL A 114 -1.08 11.24 8.67
N ALA A 115 -2.21 10.53 8.85
CA ALA A 115 -2.59 9.91 10.11
C ALA A 115 -1.55 8.88 10.55
N LEU A 116 -1.05 8.07 9.62
CA LEU A 116 0.01 7.10 9.89
C LEU A 116 1.33 7.79 10.27
N GLY A 117 1.72 8.87 9.57
CA GLY A 117 2.90 9.66 9.92
C GLY A 117 2.79 10.28 11.31
N THR A 118 1.60 10.77 11.67
CA THR A 118 1.30 11.31 13.01
C THR A 118 1.37 10.23 14.08
N TYR A 119 0.81 9.05 13.80
CA TYR A 119 0.90 7.89 14.69
C TYR A 119 2.35 7.46 14.94
N GLN A 120 3.17 7.39 13.90
CA GLN A 120 4.59 7.04 14.02
C GLN A 120 5.36 8.06 14.85
N TRP A 121 5.14 9.36 14.60
CA TRP A 121 5.78 10.44 15.35
C TRP A 121 5.42 10.44 16.84
N LEU A 122 4.15 10.15 17.18
CA LEU A 122 3.75 10.03 18.57
C LEU A 122 4.36 8.78 19.22
N SER A 123 4.37 7.66 18.50
CA SER A 123 4.92 6.41 19.01
C SER A 123 6.43 6.51 19.27
N SER A 124 7.20 7.23 18.45
CA SER A 124 8.64 7.39 18.65
C SER A 124 9.01 8.22 19.89
N ARG A 125 8.11 9.11 20.34
CA ARG A 125 8.31 9.93 21.55
C ARG A 125 8.13 9.15 22.85
N ILE A 126 7.31 8.11 22.83
CA ILE A 126 7.09 7.27 24.01
C ILE A 126 8.33 6.42 24.26
N ASP A 127 8.90 5.81 23.21
CA ASP A 127 10.09 4.97 23.31
C ASP A 127 11.32 5.73 23.84
N SER A 128 11.52 7.01 23.44
CA SER A 128 12.66 7.82 23.93
C SER A 128 12.58 8.17 25.42
N SER A 129 11.37 8.27 25.99
CA SER A 129 11.19 8.57 27.42
C SER A 129 11.42 7.38 28.36
N SER A 130 11.43 6.16 27.80
CA SER A 130 11.73 4.92 28.53
C SER A 130 13.24 4.66 28.68
N ASP A 131 14.05 5.05 27.70
CA ASP A 131 15.52 4.90 27.75
C ASP A 131 16.16 5.90 28.74
N GLU A 132 15.69 7.15 28.79
CA GLU A 132 16.21 8.16 29.73
C GLU A 132 15.95 7.82 31.21
N ARG A 133 14.94 6.99 31.51
CA ARG A 133 14.64 6.54 32.89
C ARG A 133 15.53 5.39 33.35
N MET A 134 16.12 4.63 32.43
CA MET A 134 17.03 3.53 32.76
C MET A 134 18.45 4.05 33.08
N ASP A 135 18.87 5.17 32.48
CA ASP A 135 20.21 5.76 32.70
C ASP A 135 20.36 6.45 34.07
N HIS A 136 19.25 6.84 34.71
CA HIS A 136 19.26 7.50 36.02
C HIS A 136 18.88 6.58 37.20
N GLY A 137 18.64 5.29 36.95
CA GLY A 137 18.33 4.30 37.98
C GLY A 137 19.54 3.62 38.62
N ASP A 138 20.74 3.78 38.03
CA ASP A 138 21.99 3.11 38.42
C ASP A 138 23.00 4.02 39.16
N LEU A 139 22.55 5.15 39.75
CA LEU A 139 23.36 6.03 40.60
C LEU A 139 22.92 6.04 42.07
#